data_AF-A0A0J8R142-F1
#
_entry.id   AF-A0A0J8R142-F1
#
_cell.length_a   1.000
_cell.length_b   1.000
_cell.length_c   1.000
_cell.angle_alpha   90.00
_cell.angle_beta   90.00
_cell.angle_gamma   90.00
#
_symmetry.space_group_name_H-M   'P 1'
#
loop_
_entity.id
_entity.type
_entity.pdbx_description
1 polymer ?
#
loop_
_entity_poly.entity_id
_entity_poly.type
_entity_poly.pdbx_seq_one_letter_code
_entity_poly.pdbx_strand_id
1 'polypeptide(L)'
;MDDDAQPLHVFDLPQLYMKPSAAEILRALDCLAIQPHTFNNGKSTENLPSIHPSGVAQYLTAIISSALSWLDSDELREVVWHAASTRLCERSGRTARPSMSRVFRIPMTESTEISVTLHEPSLTSDNLGMKTWVSSYLLARRLSGLLLPPSNLLPAMYKDGRPLRALEMGAGTGLVGISFASLWGSAASMHLTDLPDIVPNLAHNVSLNEELLLKTGSSVTTGVLDWSLQDQHEVEGQENMMLYSLLTPYIRRIIHDG
;
A
#
# COMPACT_ATOMS: atom_id res chain seq x y z
N MET A 1 -34.54 12.19 -11.29
CA MET A 1 -35.11 10.89 -11.70
C MET A 1 -33.91 9.99 -11.87
N ASP A 2 -33.53 9.30 -10.80
CA ASP A 2 -32.46 8.31 -10.88
C ASP A 2 -33.03 7.10 -11.61
N ASP A 3 -32.42 6.76 -12.73
CA ASP A 3 -32.68 5.54 -13.46
C ASP A 3 -32.04 4.40 -12.63
N ASP A 4 -32.83 3.79 -11.75
CA ASP A 4 -32.47 2.62 -10.96
C ASP A 4 -32.34 1.42 -11.93
N ALA A 5 -31.28 1.42 -12.75
CA ALA A 5 -30.97 0.35 -13.66
C ALA A 5 -30.71 -0.92 -12.85
N GLN A 6 -31.61 -1.91 -12.99
CA GLN A 6 -31.45 -3.20 -12.30
C GLN A 6 -30.10 -3.84 -12.65
N PRO A 7 -29.40 -4.43 -11.67
CA PRO A 7 -28.14 -5.09 -11.94
C PRO A 7 -28.34 -6.27 -12.89
N LEU A 8 -27.48 -6.39 -13.90
CA LEU A 8 -27.50 -7.49 -14.87
C LEU A 8 -27.27 -8.83 -14.16
N HIS A 9 -27.92 -9.88 -14.65
CA HIS A 9 -27.65 -11.24 -14.22
C HIS A 9 -26.51 -11.84 -15.04
N VAL A 10 -25.82 -12.86 -14.50
CA VAL A 10 -24.76 -13.58 -15.23
C VAL A 10 -25.27 -14.28 -16.52
N PHE A 11 -26.59 -14.46 -16.63
CA PHE A 11 -27.23 -15.03 -17.83
C PHE A 11 -27.36 -14.00 -18.96
N ASP A 12 -27.25 -12.71 -18.65
CA ASP A 12 -27.24 -11.63 -19.63
C ASP A 12 -25.85 -11.43 -20.27
N LEU A 13 -24.82 -12.12 -19.74
CA LEU A 13 -23.47 -12.14 -20.29
C LEU A 13 -23.36 -13.14 -21.46
N PRO A 14 -22.32 -13.02 -22.32
CA PRO A 14 -22.08 -13.96 -23.40
C PRO A 14 -21.98 -15.39 -22.91
N GLN A 15 -22.83 -16.27 -23.44
CA GLN A 15 -22.86 -17.68 -23.07
C GLN A 15 -21.99 -18.52 -24.00
N LEU A 16 -21.17 -19.42 -23.45
CA LEU A 16 -20.16 -20.17 -24.22
C LEU A 16 -20.76 -21.04 -25.33
N TYR A 17 -21.99 -21.55 -25.16
CA TYR A 17 -22.67 -22.32 -26.20
C TYR A 17 -23.00 -21.50 -27.46
N MET A 18 -23.05 -20.17 -27.35
CA MET A 18 -23.24 -19.26 -28.48
C MET A 18 -21.95 -18.97 -29.24
N LYS A 19 -20.81 -19.50 -28.79
CA LYS A 19 -19.47 -19.27 -29.36
C LYS A 19 -19.16 -17.77 -29.57
N PRO A 20 -19.26 -16.94 -28.51
CA PRO A 20 -18.99 -15.51 -28.62
C PRO A 20 -17.53 -15.23 -28.97
N SER A 21 -17.27 -14.10 -29.61
CA SER A 21 -15.90 -13.66 -29.90
C SER A 21 -15.08 -13.42 -28.63
N ALA A 22 -13.75 -13.50 -28.73
CA ALA A 22 -12.86 -13.20 -27.60
C ALA A 22 -13.12 -11.79 -27.03
N ALA A 23 -13.39 -10.80 -27.90
CA ALA A 23 -13.67 -9.42 -27.50
C ALA A 23 -14.94 -9.30 -26.65
N GLU A 24 -16.00 -10.05 -26.98
CA GLU A 24 -17.25 -10.06 -26.20
C GLU A 24 -17.04 -10.69 -24.83
N ILE A 25 -16.30 -11.80 -24.76
CA ILE A 25 -15.95 -12.45 -23.48
C ILE A 25 -15.12 -11.52 -22.61
N LEU A 26 -14.08 -10.89 -23.18
CA LEU A 26 -13.21 -9.97 -22.44
C LEU A 26 -13.98 -8.75 -21.91
N ARG A 27 -14.87 -8.15 -22.71
CA ARG A 27 -15.77 -7.09 -22.24
C ARG A 27 -16.62 -7.55 -21.05
N ALA A 28 -17.17 -8.76 -21.10
CA ALA A 28 -17.96 -9.30 -20.00
C ALA A 28 -17.09 -9.52 -18.75
N LEU A 29 -15.86 -10.01 -18.91
CA LEU A 29 -14.90 -10.19 -17.82
C LEU A 29 -14.47 -8.86 -17.20
N ASP A 30 -14.39 -7.78 -17.98
CA ASP A 30 -14.12 -6.44 -17.48
C ASP A 30 -15.28 -5.89 -16.63
N CYS A 31 -16.54 -6.16 -17.01
CA CYS A 31 -17.70 -5.86 -16.16
C CYS A 31 -17.66 -6.63 -14.83
N LEU A 32 -17.01 -7.79 -14.81
CA LEU A 32 -16.82 -8.61 -13.61
C LEU A 32 -15.57 -8.21 -12.80
N ALA A 33 -14.81 -7.19 -13.19
CA ALA A 33 -13.63 -6.76 -12.44
C ALA A 33 -14.00 -6.27 -11.04
N ILE A 34 -13.40 -6.86 -10.00
CA ILE A 34 -13.49 -6.26 -8.66
C ILE A 34 -12.44 -5.19 -8.57
N GLN A 35 -12.90 -3.94 -8.59
CA GLN A 35 -12.05 -2.81 -8.29
C GLN A 35 -11.34 -3.05 -6.95
N PRO A 36 -10.04 -2.73 -6.82
CA PRO A 36 -9.42 -2.54 -5.53
C PRO A 36 -10.40 -1.81 -4.62
N HIS A 37 -10.70 -2.39 -3.46
CA HIS A 37 -11.44 -1.68 -2.42
C HIS A 37 -10.51 -0.53 -2.03
N THR A 38 -10.68 0.58 -2.73
CA THR A 38 -10.00 1.83 -2.45
C THR A 38 -10.74 2.33 -1.23
N PHE A 39 -10.01 2.72 -0.21
CA PHE A 39 -10.62 3.10 1.05
C PHE A 39 -11.42 4.43 0.98
N ASN A 40 -11.63 4.95 -0.23
CA ASN A 40 -12.40 6.14 -0.51
C ASN A 40 -13.63 5.79 -1.36
N ASN A 41 -14.79 6.34 -1.01
CA ASN A 41 -16.07 6.22 -1.72
C ASN A 41 -16.09 7.00 -3.06
N GLY A 42 -14.94 7.13 -3.72
CA GLY A 42 -14.83 7.81 -5.01
C GLY A 42 -15.52 6.99 -6.08
N LYS A 43 -16.73 7.43 -6.46
CA LYS A 43 -17.47 6.98 -7.64
C LYS A 43 -16.52 6.89 -8.83
N SER A 44 -16.07 5.69 -9.16
CA SER A 44 -15.09 5.47 -10.23
C SER A 44 -15.53 4.35 -11.18
N THR A 45 -16.84 4.11 -11.27
CA THR A 45 -17.47 3.29 -12.30
C THR A 45 -18.84 3.87 -12.64
N GLU A 46 -18.92 5.11 -13.12
CA GLU A 46 -20.21 5.67 -13.55
C GLU A 46 -20.74 5.08 -14.87
N ASN A 47 -20.06 4.10 -15.50
CA ASN A 47 -20.47 3.60 -16.83
C ASN A 47 -20.43 2.07 -17.04
N LEU A 48 -20.04 1.24 -16.07
CA LEU A 48 -20.14 -0.23 -16.23
C LEU A 48 -21.37 -0.77 -15.49
N PRO A 49 -22.16 -1.65 -16.14
CA PRO A 49 -23.34 -2.21 -15.52
C PRO A 49 -22.95 -3.06 -14.32
N SER A 50 -23.63 -2.83 -13.19
CA SER A 50 -23.50 -3.66 -12.00
C SER A 50 -24.04 -5.07 -12.29
N ILE A 51 -23.27 -6.11 -11.98
CA ILE A 51 -23.68 -7.51 -12.19
C ILE A 51 -24.00 -8.14 -10.84
N HIS A 52 -25.14 -8.82 -10.74
CA HIS A 52 -25.55 -9.53 -9.54
C HIS A 52 -24.54 -10.65 -9.19
N PRO A 53 -24.07 -10.75 -7.93
CA PRO A 53 -22.97 -11.66 -7.56
C PRO A 53 -23.32 -13.15 -7.67
N SER A 54 -24.61 -13.51 -7.64
CA SER A 54 -25.06 -14.89 -7.83
C SER A 54 -24.68 -15.42 -9.22
N GLY A 55 -24.13 -16.63 -9.28
CA GLY A 55 -23.78 -17.27 -10.55
C GLY A 55 -22.42 -16.89 -11.13
N VAL A 56 -21.79 -15.80 -10.66
CA VAL A 56 -20.53 -15.29 -11.21
C VAL A 56 -19.39 -16.30 -11.08
N ALA A 57 -19.25 -16.93 -9.91
CA ALA A 57 -18.19 -17.93 -9.69
C ALA A 57 -18.37 -19.14 -10.63
N GLN A 58 -19.62 -19.61 -10.82
CA GLN A 58 -19.90 -20.69 -11.76
C GLN A 58 -19.57 -20.29 -13.21
N TYR A 59 -19.93 -19.08 -13.62
CA TYR A 59 -19.66 -18.55 -14.95
C TYR A 59 -18.15 -18.43 -15.23
N LEU A 60 -17.39 -17.85 -14.30
CA LEU A 60 -15.93 -17.77 -14.42
C LEU A 60 -15.28 -19.15 -14.50
N THR A 61 -15.72 -20.08 -13.64
CA THR A 61 -15.24 -21.48 -13.66
C THR A 61 -15.57 -22.17 -14.98
N ALA A 62 -16.75 -21.91 -15.57
CA ALA A 62 -17.14 -22.44 -16.87
C ALA A 62 -16.25 -21.91 -18.01
N ILE A 63 -15.84 -20.64 -17.96
CA ILE A 63 -14.87 -20.08 -18.93
C ILE A 63 -13.51 -20.75 -18.78
N ILE A 64 -13.00 -20.85 -17.55
CA ILE A 64 -11.69 -21.43 -17.25
C ILE A 64 -11.61 -22.92 -17.64
N SER A 65 -12.70 -23.66 -17.44
CA SER A 65 -12.76 -25.10 -17.79
C SER A 65 -13.07 -25.38 -19.26
N SER A 66 -13.48 -24.36 -20.03
CA SER A 66 -13.76 -24.51 -21.45
C SER A 66 -12.48 -24.51 -22.27
N ALA A 67 -12.38 -25.41 -23.26
CA ALA A 67 -11.29 -25.42 -24.22
C ALA A 67 -11.26 -24.19 -25.15
N LEU A 68 -12.36 -23.41 -25.20
CA LEU A 68 -12.52 -22.23 -26.06
C LEU A 68 -12.16 -22.49 -27.54
N SER A 69 -12.45 -23.69 -28.04
CA SER A 69 -11.96 -24.21 -29.33
C SER A 69 -12.47 -23.48 -30.57
N TRP A 70 -13.42 -22.55 -30.41
CA TRP A 70 -13.91 -21.71 -31.50
C TRP A 70 -13.12 -20.40 -31.64
N LEU A 71 -12.18 -20.11 -30.73
CA LEU A 71 -11.30 -18.96 -30.82
C LEU A 71 -10.07 -19.29 -31.66
N ASP A 72 -9.69 -18.34 -32.53
CA ASP A 72 -8.77 -18.57 -33.65
C ASP A 72 -7.33 -18.89 -33.25
N SER A 73 -6.87 -18.48 -32.06
CA SER A 73 -5.48 -18.62 -31.64
C SER A 73 -5.34 -19.07 -30.19
N ASP A 74 -4.25 -19.77 -29.89
CA ASP A 74 -3.92 -20.21 -28.53
C ASP A 74 -3.65 -19.00 -27.63
N GLU A 75 -3.04 -17.94 -28.16
CA GLU A 75 -2.77 -16.70 -27.44
C GLU A 75 -4.06 -16.00 -27.01
N LEU A 76 -5.09 -15.96 -27.86
CA LEU A 76 -6.39 -15.39 -27.49
C LEU A 76 -7.07 -16.20 -26.38
N ARG A 77 -6.92 -17.53 -26.39
CA ARG A 77 -7.48 -18.41 -25.35
C ARG A 77 -6.76 -18.15 -24.01
N GLU A 78 -5.44 -18.05 -24.02
CA GLU A 78 -4.65 -17.70 -22.83
C GLU A 78 -5.05 -16.36 -22.23
N VAL A 79 -5.25 -15.33 -23.05
CA VAL A 79 -5.71 -14.01 -22.57
C VAL A 79 -7.08 -14.11 -21.89
N VAL A 80 -8.03 -14.86 -22.46
CA VAL A 80 -9.37 -15.08 -21.88
C VAL A 80 -9.29 -15.89 -20.58
N TRP A 81 -8.54 -16.99 -20.56
CA TRP A 81 -8.36 -17.82 -19.35
C TRP A 81 -7.68 -17.04 -18.23
N HIS A 82 -6.63 -16.28 -18.53
CA HIS A 82 -5.94 -15.43 -17.57
C HIS A 82 -6.89 -14.37 -17.00
N ALA A 83 -7.66 -13.69 -17.85
CA ALA A 83 -8.65 -12.71 -17.42
C ALA A 83 -9.71 -13.37 -16.51
N ALA A 84 -10.32 -14.49 -16.91
CA ALA A 84 -11.32 -15.18 -16.12
C ALA A 84 -10.79 -15.68 -14.76
N SER A 85 -9.58 -16.25 -14.76
CA SER A 85 -8.88 -16.69 -13.56
C SER A 85 -8.62 -15.53 -12.60
N THR A 86 -8.17 -14.38 -13.14
CA THR A 86 -7.95 -13.16 -12.36
C THR A 86 -9.26 -12.71 -11.67
N ARG A 87 -10.38 -12.67 -12.40
CA ARG A 87 -11.69 -12.29 -11.85
C ARG A 87 -12.20 -13.25 -10.78
N LEU A 88 -11.85 -14.54 -10.88
CA LEU A 88 -12.17 -15.54 -9.88
C LEU A 88 -11.31 -15.35 -8.63
N CYS A 89 -10.00 -15.20 -8.80
CA CYS A 89 -9.02 -14.96 -7.72
C CYS A 89 -9.34 -13.69 -6.91
N GLU A 90 -9.77 -12.62 -7.57
CA GLU A 90 -10.23 -11.38 -6.91
C GLU A 90 -11.36 -11.61 -5.89
N ARG A 91 -12.16 -12.66 -6.09
CA ARG A 91 -13.32 -13.04 -5.26
C ARG A 91 -12.97 -14.08 -4.19
N SER A 92 -11.80 -14.71 -4.27
CA SER A 92 -11.38 -15.81 -3.40
C SER A 92 -10.70 -15.34 -2.09
N GLY A 93 -10.79 -14.04 -1.77
CA GLY A 93 -10.25 -13.46 -0.52
C GLY A 93 -8.86 -12.84 -0.66
N ARG A 94 -8.27 -12.41 0.46
CA ARG A 94 -7.01 -11.64 0.47
C ARG A 94 -5.77 -12.45 0.07
N THR A 95 -5.80 -13.77 0.28
CA THR A 95 -4.70 -14.71 -0.03
C THR A 95 -4.59 -15.01 -1.52
N ALA A 96 -5.73 -15.12 -2.21
CA ALA A 96 -5.78 -15.45 -3.63
C ALA A 96 -5.62 -14.23 -4.56
N ARG A 97 -5.60 -13.01 -4.00
CA ARG A 97 -5.54 -11.77 -4.80
C ARG A 97 -4.12 -11.54 -5.36
N PRO A 98 -3.98 -11.23 -6.67
CA PRO A 98 -2.68 -10.91 -7.26
C PRO A 98 -2.06 -9.65 -6.65
N SER A 99 -0.77 -9.44 -6.91
CA SER A 99 -0.08 -8.19 -6.58
C SER A 99 -0.81 -7.00 -7.18
N MET A 100 -0.92 -5.92 -6.44
CA MET A 100 -1.70 -4.76 -6.85
C MET A 100 -1.07 -3.47 -6.35
N SER A 101 -1.14 -2.43 -7.16
CA SER A 101 -0.83 -1.06 -6.73
C SER A 101 -2.13 -0.30 -6.47
N ARG A 102 -2.17 0.48 -5.40
CA ARG A 102 -3.32 1.28 -4.98
C ARG A 102 -2.94 2.72 -4.78
N VAL A 103 -3.87 3.62 -5.08
CA VAL A 103 -3.75 5.04 -4.76
C VAL A 103 -4.59 5.36 -3.54
N PHE A 104 -3.95 5.91 -2.52
CA PHE A 104 -4.57 6.35 -1.28
C PHE A 104 -4.68 7.87 -1.30
N ARG A 105 -5.90 8.38 -1.24
CA ARG A 105 -6.18 9.81 -1.13
C ARG A 105 -6.18 10.23 0.33
N ILE A 106 -5.27 11.13 0.69
CA ILE A 106 -5.06 11.60 2.06
C ILE A 106 -5.39 13.10 2.13
N PRO A 107 -6.34 13.52 2.98
CA PRO A 107 -6.69 14.92 3.13
C PRO A 107 -5.52 15.74 3.67
N MET A 108 -5.19 16.84 2.99
CA MET A 108 -4.22 17.83 3.45
C MET A 108 -4.91 19.03 4.09
N THR A 109 -5.99 19.52 3.48
CA THR A 109 -6.88 20.54 4.03
C THR A 109 -8.34 20.10 3.81
N GLU A 110 -9.32 20.94 4.19
CA GLU A 110 -10.73 20.65 3.92
C GLU A 110 -11.06 20.52 2.42
N SER A 111 -10.24 21.13 1.55
CA SER A 111 -10.47 21.20 0.10
C SER A 111 -9.37 20.56 -0.75
N THR A 112 -8.28 20.08 -0.14
CA THR A 112 -7.14 19.51 -0.86
C THR A 112 -6.72 18.15 -0.32
N GLU A 113 -6.25 17.29 -1.22
CA GLU A 113 -5.79 15.94 -0.92
C GLU A 113 -4.49 15.62 -1.67
N ILE A 114 -3.66 14.77 -1.07
CA ILE A 114 -2.49 14.16 -1.70
C ILE A 114 -2.80 12.72 -2.08
N SER A 115 -2.13 12.22 -3.12
CA SER A 115 -2.30 10.85 -3.60
C SER A 115 -1.02 10.06 -3.34
N VAL A 116 -1.10 9.05 -2.46
CA VAL A 116 0.00 8.15 -2.12
C VAL A 116 -0.20 6.82 -2.84
N THR A 117 0.73 6.43 -3.69
CA THR A 117 0.67 5.17 -4.45
C THR A 117 1.48 4.09 -3.74
N LEU A 118 0.87 2.95 -3.43
CA LEU A 118 1.55 1.83 -2.77
C LEU A 118 1.34 0.54 -3.53
N HIS A 119 2.43 -0.22 -3.70
CA HIS A 119 2.44 -1.59 -4.17
C HIS A 119 2.27 -2.57 -3.01
N GLU A 120 1.38 -3.53 -3.22
CA GLU A 120 1.11 -4.65 -2.32
C GLU A 120 1.24 -5.97 -3.08
N PRO A 121 2.30 -6.76 -2.84
CA PRO A 121 2.50 -8.05 -3.49
C PRO A 121 1.42 -9.06 -3.04
N SER A 122 1.29 -10.15 -3.77
CA SER A 122 0.39 -11.26 -3.40
C SER A 122 0.67 -11.76 -1.99
N LEU A 123 -0.38 -12.13 -1.26
CA LEU A 123 -0.25 -12.66 0.10
C LEU A 123 0.13 -14.14 0.03
N THR A 124 1.43 -14.41 -0.07
CA THR A 124 2.03 -15.72 0.19
C THR A 124 2.29 -15.90 1.69
N SER A 125 2.72 -17.09 2.13
CA SER A 125 2.80 -17.52 3.54
C SER A 125 3.32 -16.46 4.52
N ASP A 126 4.29 -15.64 4.11
CA ASP A 126 5.04 -14.75 5.02
C ASP A 126 4.90 -13.24 4.68
N ASN A 127 4.04 -12.86 3.73
CA ASN A 127 3.96 -11.47 3.22
C ASN A 127 2.90 -10.57 3.92
N LEU A 128 2.51 -10.87 5.16
CA LEU A 128 1.48 -10.09 5.88
C LEU A 128 1.88 -8.62 6.09
N GLY A 129 3.17 -8.37 6.37
CA GLY A 129 3.70 -7.01 6.55
C GLY A 129 3.65 -6.15 5.28
N MET A 130 3.47 -6.77 4.12
CA MET A 130 3.41 -6.08 2.82
C MET A 130 2.00 -5.63 2.44
N LYS A 131 1.01 -5.78 3.34
CA LYS A 131 -0.37 -5.33 3.13
C LYS A 131 -0.64 -4.04 3.89
N THR A 132 -1.33 -3.10 3.25
CA THR A 132 -1.83 -1.92 3.96
C THR A 132 -3.03 -2.32 4.82
N TRP A 133 -2.90 -2.05 6.12
CA TRP A 133 -3.94 -2.30 7.12
C TRP A 133 -4.94 -1.14 7.19
N VAL A 134 -6.18 -1.42 7.59
CA VAL A 134 -7.23 -0.39 7.74
C VAL A 134 -6.79 0.68 8.74
N SER A 135 -6.10 0.28 9.81
CA SER A 135 -5.59 1.18 10.84
C SER A 135 -4.62 2.22 10.28
N SER A 136 -3.68 1.83 9.41
CA SER A 136 -2.72 2.77 8.81
C SER A 136 -3.42 3.78 7.90
N TYR A 137 -4.44 3.35 7.15
CA TYR A 137 -5.26 4.27 6.36
C TYR A 137 -6.05 5.27 7.21
N LEU A 138 -6.71 4.79 8.27
CA LEU A 138 -7.47 5.66 9.18
C LEU A 138 -6.57 6.66 9.89
N LEU A 139 -5.36 6.25 10.29
CA LEU A 139 -4.36 7.15 10.86
C LEU A 139 -3.91 8.19 9.84
N ALA A 140 -3.51 7.76 8.62
CA ALA A 140 -3.06 8.65 7.56
C ALA A 140 -4.10 9.74 7.25
N ARG A 141 -5.39 9.39 7.19
CA ARG A 141 -6.49 10.35 6.99
C ARG A 141 -6.66 11.36 8.12
N ARG A 142 -6.29 11.00 9.34
CA ARG A 142 -6.42 11.86 10.52
C ARG A 142 -5.19 12.75 10.74
N LEU A 143 -4.08 12.50 10.05
CA LEU A 143 -2.83 13.25 10.24
C LEU A 143 -3.02 14.75 10.06
N SER A 144 -3.77 15.19 9.04
CA SER A 144 -4.03 16.63 8.82
C SER A 144 -4.75 17.28 10.01
N GLY A 145 -5.74 16.62 10.61
CA GLY A 145 -6.43 17.13 11.79
C GLY A 145 -5.62 17.02 13.10
N LEU A 146 -4.69 16.07 13.19
CA LEU A 146 -3.89 15.83 14.40
C LEU A 146 -2.60 16.65 14.45
N LEU A 147 -2.01 16.97 13.29
CA LEU A 147 -0.62 17.43 13.19
C LEU A 147 -0.46 18.72 12.38
N LEU A 148 -1.52 19.27 11.79
CA LEU A 148 -1.51 20.63 11.25
C LEU A 148 -2.07 21.61 12.30
N PRO A 149 -1.67 22.89 12.28
CA PRO A 149 -2.24 23.91 13.16
C PRO A 149 -3.77 23.93 13.07
N PRO A 150 -4.50 24.06 14.20
CA PRO A 150 -4.04 24.51 15.52
C PRO A 150 -3.67 23.38 16.50
N SER A 151 -3.15 22.23 16.04
CA SER A 151 -2.83 21.11 16.94
C SER A 151 -1.80 21.45 18.03
N ASN A 152 -2.20 21.23 19.29
CA ASN A 152 -1.35 21.41 20.49
C ASN A 152 -0.37 20.23 20.71
N LEU A 153 -0.42 19.21 19.85
CA LEU A 153 0.46 18.04 19.92
C LEU A 153 1.84 18.32 19.32
N LEU A 154 2.00 19.45 18.64
CA LEU A 154 3.29 19.84 18.09
C LEU A 154 4.20 20.31 19.22
N PRO A 155 5.40 19.72 19.37
CA PRO A 155 6.42 20.30 20.21
C PRO A 155 6.62 21.77 19.83
N ALA A 156 6.87 22.65 20.81
CA ALA A 156 7.16 24.08 20.61
C ALA A 156 8.48 24.34 19.82
N MET A 157 8.94 23.36 19.03
CA MET A 157 10.28 23.16 18.51
C MET A 157 10.49 23.74 17.10
N TYR A 158 9.45 24.35 16.51
CA TYR A 158 9.60 25.25 15.35
C TYR A 158 10.46 26.50 15.66
N LYS A 159 10.88 26.68 16.92
CA LYS A 159 11.69 27.82 17.36
C LYS A 159 13.12 27.85 16.83
N ASP A 160 13.70 26.71 16.44
CA ASP A 160 15.13 26.64 16.07
C ASP A 160 15.39 26.52 14.56
N GLY A 161 14.34 26.60 13.72
CA GLY A 161 14.47 26.55 12.26
C GLY A 161 14.92 25.21 11.66
N ARG A 162 15.07 24.16 12.49
CA ARG A 162 15.43 22.80 12.04
C ARG A 162 14.18 21.97 11.69
N PRO A 163 14.25 21.11 10.65
CA PRO A 163 13.16 20.20 10.33
C PRO A 163 12.95 19.17 11.44
N LEU A 164 11.69 18.83 11.71
CA LEU A 164 11.33 17.74 12.61
C LEU A 164 11.93 16.43 12.11
N ARG A 165 12.44 15.60 13.01
CA ARG A 165 12.91 14.25 12.69
C ARG A 165 11.92 13.24 13.25
N ALA A 166 11.26 12.49 12.37
CA ALA A 166 10.28 11.48 12.73
C ALA A 166 10.80 10.08 12.34
N LEU A 167 10.41 9.08 13.11
CA LEU A 167 10.68 7.66 12.88
C LEU A 167 9.36 6.89 12.95
N GLU A 168 9.10 6.02 11.97
CA GLU A 168 7.98 5.07 11.99
C GLU A 168 8.52 3.66 12.17
N MET A 169 8.05 2.97 13.22
CA MET A 169 8.38 1.58 13.51
C MET A 169 7.26 0.68 13.01
N GLY A 170 7.59 -0.40 12.28
CA GLY A 170 6.59 -1.28 11.70
C GLY A 170 5.79 -0.58 10.60
N ALA A 171 6.50 0.14 9.71
CA ALA A 171 5.89 0.97 8.67
C ALA A 171 5.07 0.17 7.65
N GLY A 172 5.32 -1.14 7.51
CA GLY A 172 4.67 -2.03 6.56
C GLY A 172 4.83 -1.53 5.14
N THR A 173 3.73 -1.05 4.54
CA THR A 173 3.74 -0.46 3.20
C THR A 173 4.24 0.99 3.15
N GLY A 174 4.37 1.67 4.30
CA GLY A 174 4.85 3.05 4.41
C GLY A 174 3.77 4.12 4.30
N LEU A 175 2.48 3.74 4.27
CA LEU A 175 1.38 4.68 4.04
C LEU A 175 1.41 5.89 4.99
N VAL A 176 1.56 5.65 6.30
CA VAL A 176 1.45 6.70 7.31
C VAL A 176 2.64 7.65 7.21
N GLY A 177 3.87 7.13 7.23
CA GLY A 177 5.06 7.97 7.19
C GLY A 177 5.24 8.72 5.86
N ILE A 178 4.91 8.13 4.70
CA ILE A 178 4.90 8.86 3.42
C ILE A 178 3.87 9.99 3.47
N SER A 179 2.68 9.72 3.99
CA SER A 179 1.63 10.73 4.16
C SER A 179 2.08 11.85 5.09
N PHE A 180 2.64 11.49 6.24
CA PHE A 180 3.16 12.43 7.24
C PHE A 180 4.22 13.35 6.63
N ALA A 181 5.24 12.77 5.97
CA ALA A 181 6.30 13.52 5.33
C ALA A 181 5.74 14.47 4.27
N SER A 182 4.82 14.00 3.43
CA SER A 182 4.20 14.80 2.37
C SER A 182 3.37 15.97 2.92
N LEU A 183 2.66 15.77 4.03
CA LEU A 183 1.88 16.82 4.68
C LEU A 183 2.77 17.90 5.34
N TRP A 184 3.93 17.50 5.87
CA TRP A 184 4.88 18.40 6.52
C TRP A 184 5.86 19.07 5.56
N GLY A 185 6.05 18.50 4.37
CA GLY A 185 6.98 19.00 3.39
C GLY A 185 8.42 19.08 3.93
N SER A 186 9.11 20.16 3.58
CA SER A 186 10.48 20.46 4.05
C SER A 186 10.60 20.70 5.55
N ALA A 187 9.49 20.83 6.28
CA ALA A 187 9.52 21.01 7.72
C ALA A 187 9.73 19.70 8.51
N ALA A 188 9.71 18.54 7.84
CA ALA A 188 10.03 17.26 8.47
C ALA A 188 10.88 16.34 7.60
N SER A 189 11.64 15.49 8.27
CA SER A 189 12.34 14.34 7.72
C SER A 189 11.80 13.08 8.39
N MET A 190 11.60 12.04 7.58
CA MET A 190 10.93 10.80 7.97
C MET A 190 11.88 9.62 7.72
N HIS A 191 12.09 8.78 8.73
CA HIS A 191 12.74 7.48 8.59
C HIS A 191 11.70 6.37 8.80
N LEU A 192 11.50 5.50 7.82
CA LEU A 192 10.55 4.40 7.87
C LEU A 192 11.30 3.10 8.14
N THR A 193 10.84 2.33 9.12
CA THR A 193 11.52 1.11 9.51
C THR A 193 10.60 -0.09 9.63
N ASP A 194 11.12 -1.26 9.27
CA ASP A 194 10.45 -2.55 9.38
C ASP A 194 11.48 -3.70 9.36
N LEU A 195 11.01 -4.95 9.35
CA LEU A 195 11.84 -6.16 9.24
C LEU A 195 12.56 -6.26 7.88
N PRO A 196 13.68 -6.99 7.79
CA PRO A 196 14.48 -7.14 6.56
C PRO A 196 13.66 -7.51 5.32
N ASP A 197 12.67 -8.39 5.47
CA ASP A 197 11.85 -8.87 4.35
C ASP A 197 10.86 -7.81 3.83
N ILE A 198 10.50 -6.82 4.66
CA ILE A 198 9.51 -5.78 4.33
C ILE A 198 10.17 -4.55 3.71
N VAL A 199 11.39 -4.22 4.16
CA VAL A 199 12.13 -3.01 3.74
C VAL A 199 12.29 -2.87 2.22
N PRO A 200 12.55 -3.93 1.42
CA PRO A 200 12.61 -3.80 -0.04
C PRO A 200 11.32 -3.26 -0.66
N ASN A 201 10.16 -3.77 -0.25
CA ASN A 201 8.86 -3.28 -0.74
C ASN A 201 8.55 -1.88 -0.21
N LEU A 202 8.94 -1.58 1.04
CA LEU A 202 8.82 -0.25 1.63
C LEU A 202 9.64 0.79 0.84
N ALA A 203 10.89 0.47 0.49
CA ALA A 203 11.74 1.32 -0.34
C ALA A 203 11.17 1.51 -1.75
N HIS A 204 10.65 0.42 -2.34
CA HIS A 204 9.93 0.51 -3.61
C HIS A 204 8.73 1.47 -3.52
N ASN A 205 7.91 1.36 -2.47
CA ASN A 205 6.79 2.27 -2.24
C ASN A 205 7.21 3.73 -2.04
N VAL A 206 8.33 4.00 -1.37
CA VAL A 206 8.88 5.35 -1.30
C VAL A 206 9.25 5.86 -2.70
N SER A 207 9.90 5.03 -3.53
CA SER A 207 10.26 5.41 -4.91
C SER A 207 9.04 5.69 -5.81
N LEU A 208 7.94 4.96 -5.63
CA LEU A 208 6.69 5.21 -6.36
C LEU A 208 6.07 6.59 -6.07
N ASN A 209 6.50 7.26 -4.99
CA ASN A 209 6.02 8.57 -4.58
C ASN A 209 7.09 9.66 -4.70
N GLU A 210 8.18 9.42 -5.43
CA GLU A 210 9.28 10.39 -5.58
C GLU A 210 8.80 11.76 -6.08
N GLU A 211 7.93 11.81 -7.09
CA GLU A 211 7.35 13.06 -7.61
C GLU A 211 6.59 13.84 -6.52
N LEU A 212 5.79 13.13 -5.71
CA LEU A 212 5.05 13.73 -4.60
C LEU A 212 6.02 14.32 -3.57
N LEU A 213 7.03 13.54 -3.16
CA LEU A 213 8.01 13.94 -2.15
C LEU A 213 8.85 15.14 -2.62
N LEU A 214 9.25 15.18 -3.89
CA LEU A 214 9.94 16.32 -4.50
C LEU A 214 9.05 17.57 -4.50
N LYS A 215 7.78 17.43 -4.90
CA LYS A 215 6.82 18.54 -4.93
C LYS A 215 6.57 19.15 -3.56
N THR A 216 6.55 18.34 -2.50
CA THR A 216 6.35 18.81 -1.13
C THR A 216 7.66 19.22 -0.45
N GLY A 217 8.82 18.92 -1.05
CA GLY A 217 10.13 19.14 -0.45
C GLY A 217 10.42 18.23 0.74
N SER A 218 9.76 17.08 0.80
CA SER A 218 9.83 16.13 1.91
C SER A 218 11.06 15.23 1.80
N SER A 219 11.62 14.83 2.95
CA SER A 219 12.70 13.84 3.02
C SER A 219 12.21 12.54 3.65
N VAL A 220 12.29 11.43 2.90
CA VAL A 220 11.91 10.10 3.37
C VAL A 220 13.05 9.12 3.11
N THR A 221 13.41 8.35 4.14
CA THR A 221 14.42 7.29 4.06
C THR A 221 13.85 6.01 4.67
N THR A 222 14.43 4.87 4.32
CA THR A 222 14.01 3.55 4.82
C THR A 222 15.17 2.84 5.50
N GLY A 223 14.89 1.93 6.43
CA GLY A 223 15.90 1.15 7.14
C GLY A 223 15.33 -0.09 7.82
N VAL A 224 16.21 -1.03 8.15
CA VAL A 224 15.84 -2.22 8.93
C VAL A 224 15.82 -1.86 10.41
N LEU A 225 14.74 -2.22 11.10
CA LEU A 225 14.67 -2.19 12.55
C LEU A 225 13.88 -3.39 13.05
N ASP A 226 14.59 -4.39 13.56
CA ASP A 226 13.99 -5.50 14.29
C ASP A 226 14.05 -5.20 15.79
N TRP A 227 12.89 -4.86 16.35
CA TRP A 227 12.72 -4.49 17.75
C TRP A 227 12.67 -5.71 18.69
N SER A 228 12.66 -6.93 18.15
CA SER A 228 12.79 -8.17 18.94
C SER A 228 14.24 -8.47 19.33
N LEU A 229 15.19 -7.93 18.55
CA LEU A 229 16.60 -7.97 18.87
C LEU A 229 16.87 -6.94 19.96
N GLN A 230 16.94 -7.40 21.22
CA GLN A 230 17.69 -6.65 22.22
C GLN A 230 19.14 -6.63 21.74
N ASP A 231 19.81 -5.47 21.81
CA ASP A 231 21.20 -5.31 21.41
C ASP A 231 22.01 -6.53 21.84
N GLN A 232 22.39 -7.37 20.87
CA GLN A 232 23.47 -8.31 21.04
C GLN A 232 24.75 -7.46 20.99
N HIS A 233 24.96 -6.64 22.01
CA HIS A 233 26.29 -6.30 22.45
C HIS A 233 26.90 -7.60 23.00
N GLU A 234 27.23 -8.53 22.11
CA GLU A 234 28.26 -9.51 22.38
C GLU A 234 29.53 -8.72 22.67
N VAL A 235 29.86 -8.63 23.96
CA VAL A 235 31.21 -8.32 24.40
C VAL A 235 32.06 -9.50 23.96
N GLU A 236 32.45 -9.51 22.68
CA GLU A 236 33.40 -10.44 22.14
C GLU A 236 34.78 -10.08 22.71
N GLY A 237 35.33 -10.98 23.52
CA GLY A 237 36.75 -10.97 23.86
C GLY A 237 37.16 -10.07 25.02
N GLN A 238 37.30 -10.68 26.19
CA GLN A 238 38.17 -10.21 27.27
C GLN A 238 39.61 -10.04 26.78
N GLU A 239 39.97 -8.92 26.15
CA GLU A 239 41.37 -8.52 26.00
C GLU A 239 41.59 -7.00 25.91
N ASN A 240 40.54 -6.18 25.64
CA ASN A 240 40.68 -4.72 25.59
C ASN A 240 40.27 -3.96 26.86
N MET A 241 39.91 -4.65 27.95
CA MET A 241 39.52 -4.00 29.21
C MET A 241 40.68 -3.27 29.92
N MET A 242 41.93 -3.45 29.47
CA MET A 242 43.08 -2.72 30.01
C MET A 242 43.32 -1.36 29.33
N LEU A 243 42.84 -1.12 28.10
CA LEU A 243 43.02 0.17 27.44
C LEU A 243 41.96 1.21 27.84
N TYR A 244 40.74 0.76 28.17
CA TYR A 244 39.67 1.66 28.61
C TYR A 244 39.89 2.23 30.02
N SER A 245 40.61 1.54 30.91
CA SER A 245 40.91 2.08 32.26
C SER A 245 41.93 3.21 32.26
N LEU A 246 42.66 3.44 31.16
CA LEU A 246 43.70 4.48 31.07
C LEU A 246 43.26 5.76 30.32
N LEU A 247 42.03 5.80 29.78
CA LEU A 247 41.50 6.99 29.09
C LEU A 247 40.24 7.60 29.73
N THR A 248 39.84 7.09 30.90
CA THR A 248 38.65 7.57 31.64
C THR A 248 38.93 8.67 32.69
N PRO A 249 39.72 9.74 32.39
CA PRO A 249 39.51 11.03 33.06
C PRO A 249 38.91 12.12 32.16
N TYR A 250 38.87 11.95 30.83
CA TYR A 250 38.56 13.09 29.94
C TYR A 250 37.07 13.28 29.56
N ILE A 251 36.19 12.31 29.85
CA ILE A 251 34.75 12.37 29.49
C ILE A 251 33.85 12.37 30.75
N ARG A 252 34.28 13.01 31.83
CA ARG A 252 33.40 13.30 32.99
C ARG A 252 33.32 14.79 33.36
N ARG A 253 33.82 15.70 32.52
CA ARG A 253 33.84 17.15 32.81
C ARG A 253 32.91 18.02 31.95
N ILE A 254 31.91 17.46 31.28
CA ILE A 254 30.94 18.26 30.47
C ILE A 254 29.47 17.86 30.76
N ILE A 255 29.14 17.47 32.01
CA ILE A 255 27.73 17.34 32.46
C ILE A 255 27.53 17.94 33.86
N HIS A 256 28.42 18.82 34.35
CA HIS A 256 28.19 19.48 35.64
C HIS A 256 28.59 20.95 35.77
N ASP A 257 29.01 21.63 34.71
CA ASP A 257 29.05 23.10 34.69
C ASP A 257 28.86 23.58 33.24
N GLY A 258 27.76 24.30 33.00
CA GLY A 258 27.34 24.83 31.70
C GLY A 258 25.84 25.04 31.63
#